data_AF-U7MJ63-F1
#
_entry.id   AF-U7MJ63-F1
#
_cell.length_a   1.000
_cell.length_b   1.000
_cell.length_c   1.000
_cell.angle_alpha   90.00
_cell.angle_beta   90.00
_cell.angle_gamma   90.00
#
_symmetry.space_group_name_H-M   'P 1'
#
loop_
_entity.id
_entity.type
_entity.pdbx_description
1 polymer ?
#
loop_
_entity_poly.entity_id
_entity_poly.type
_entity_poly.pdbx_seq_one_letter_code
_entity_poly.pdbx_strand_id
1 'polypeptide(L)'
;MGLFDLLRGSAKPALTQLPDTARHVSVDKLAVHTAEEMVIITGSVQVAGIILDAAHNNHAAVVAGPNAQIVLVPTKTDDLPVHDPNNGWLLPLSPALRSAITQRLMPKPCELELTERIGIIIA
;
A
#
# COMPACT_ATOMS: atom_id res chain seq x y z
N MET A 1 -16.62 -6.34 34.96
CA MET A 1 -15.65 -7.18 34.21
C MET A 1 -15.96 -7.01 32.74
N GLY A 2 -15.08 -6.32 32.01
CA GLY A 2 -15.38 -5.79 30.68
C GLY A 2 -15.05 -6.79 29.56
N LEU A 3 -15.92 -6.83 28.55
CA LEU A 3 -15.81 -7.62 27.33
C LEU A 3 -14.53 -7.35 26.49
N PHE A 4 -13.69 -6.40 26.90
CA PHE A 4 -12.51 -5.93 26.18
C PHE A 4 -11.22 -6.69 26.49
N ASP A 5 -11.20 -7.57 27.51
CA ASP A 5 -9.98 -8.33 27.86
C ASP A 5 -9.70 -9.52 26.92
N LEU A 6 -10.63 -9.89 26.04
CA LEU A 6 -10.45 -10.97 25.06
C LEU A 6 -9.76 -10.54 23.76
N LEU A 7 -9.48 -9.25 23.55
CA LEU A 7 -8.74 -8.74 22.39
C LEU A 7 -7.25 -8.47 22.67
N ARG A 8 -6.73 -8.91 23.81
CA ARG A 8 -5.28 -8.89 24.11
C ARG A 8 -4.70 -10.31 23.99
N GLY A 9 -4.81 -10.87 22.79
CA GLY A 9 -4.24 -12.17 22.43
C GLY A 9 -3.38 -12.06 21.18
N SER A 10 -2.10 -11.74 21.36
CA SER A 10 -0.93 -12.21 20.61
C SER A 10 -1.11 -12.74 19.17
N ALA A 11 -1.49 -11.87 18.23
CA ALA A 11 -1.12 -12.00 16.83
C ALA A 11 -1.21 -10.63 16.17
N LYS A 12 -0.06 -10.00 15.91
CA LYS A 12 -0.01 -8.83 15.03
C LYS A 12 -0.64 -9.23 13.69
N PRO A 13 -1.61 -8.49 13.13
CA PRO A 13 -2.17 -8.80 11.81
C PRO A 13 -1.03 -9.01 10.81
N ALA A 14 -1.09 -10.03 9.97
CA ALA A 14 0.03 -10.45 9.12
C ALA A 14 0.62 -9.32 8.27
N LEU A 15 -0.17 -8.28 7.98
CA LEU A 15 0.27 -7.06 7.32
C LEU A 15 1.31 -6.28 8.16
N THR A 16 1.13 -6.16 9.48
CA THR A 16 2.00 -5.37 10.38
C THR A 16 3.39 -5.96 10.61
N GLN A 17 3.68 -7.16 10.09
CA GLN A 17 5.05 -7.69 10.06
C GLN A 17 5.66 -7.37 8.70
N LEU A 18 6.38 -6.26 8.64
CA LEU A 18 7.16 -5.91 7.47
C LEU A 18 8.22 -6.98 7.21
N PRO A 19 8.36 -7.49 5.98
CA PRO A 19 9.47 -8.35 5.63
C PRO A 19 10.80 -7.60 5.78
N ASP A 20 11.80 -8.21 6.42
CA ASP A 20 13.16 -7.62 6.55
C ASP A 20 13.82 -7.30 5.20
N THR A 21 13.33 -7.92 4.11
CA THR A 21 13.78 -7.72 2.74
C THR A 21 13.07 -6.57 2.01
N ALA A 22 12.16 -5.83 2.69
CA ALA A 22 11.42 -4.76 2.04
C ALA A 22 12.37 -3.65 1.56
N ARG A 23 12.27 -3.31 0.28
CA ARG A 23 13.05 -2.21 -0.31
C ARG A 23 12.52 -0.88 0.23
N HIS A 24 13.36 -0.17 0.97
CA HIS A 24 13.02 1.16 1.49
C HIS A 24 13.43 2.23 0.48
N VAL A 25 12.49 3.09 0.10
CA VAL A 25 12.72 4.17 -0.86
C VAL A 25 12.08 5.46 -0.36
N SER A 26 12.87 6.53 -0.32
CA SER A 26 12.38 7.88 -0.05
C SER A 26 11.99 8.59 -1.35
N VAL A 27 10.88 9.33 -1.32
CA VAL A 27 10.36 10.09 -2.46
C VAL A 27 9.95 11.50 -2.03
N ASP A 28 10.03 12.46 -2.95
CA ASP A 28 9.74 13.86 -2.61
C ASP A 28 8.24 14.17 -2.49
N LYS A 29 7.39 13.33 -3.09
CA LYS A 29 5.94 13.51 -3.12
C LYS A 29 5.23 12.18 -2.91
N LEU A 30 4.59 12.06 -1.75
CA LEU A 30 3.66 10.99 -1.42
C LEU A 30 2.61 11.55 -0.45
N ALA A 31 1.35 11.27 -0.76
CA ALA A 31 0.22 11.48 0.13
C ALA A 31 -0.72 10.29 0.02
N VAL A 32 -1.45 10.02 1.11
CA VAL A 32 -2.49 9.00 1.11
C VAL A 32 -3.75 9.63 1.68
N HIS A 33 -4.85 9.45 0.96
CA HIS A 33 -6.17 9.94 1.32
C HIS A 33 -7.14 8.77 1.40
N THR A 34 -8.22 8.95 2.14
CA THR A 34 -9.34 8.02 2.16
C THR A 34 -10.58 8.70 1.61
N ALA A 35 -11.28 8.03 0.71
CA ALA A 35 -12.59 8.42 0.22
C ALA A 35 -13.53 7.25 0.43
N GLU A 36 -14.41 7.35 1.43
CA GLU A 36 -15.23 6.23 1.92
C GLU A 36 -14.35 5.01 2.25
N GLU A 37 -14.54 3.90 1.54
CA GLU A 37 -13.79 2.65 1.72
C GLU A 37 -12.52 2.57 0.84
N MET A 38 -12.27 3.59 0.01
CA MET A 38 -11.14 3.62 -0.92
C MET A 38 -9.94 4.36 -0.34
N VAL A 39 -8.76 3.76 -0.48
CA VAL A 39 -7.47 4.40 -0.23
C VAL A 39 -6.92 4.95 -1.53
N ILE A 40 -6.68 6.25 -1.57
CA ILE A 40 -6.16 6.98 -2.73
C ILE A 40 -4.71 7.36 -2.46
N ILE A 41 -3.80 6.86 -3.30
CA ILE A 41 -2.36 7.13 -3.21
C ILE A 41 -2.03 8.21 -4.22
N THR A 42 -1.54 9.35 -3.75
CA THR A 42 -1.07 10.43 -4.62
C THR A 42 0.46 10.47 -4.57
N GLY A 43 1.12 10.39 -5.73
CA GLY A 43 2.58 10.34 -5.80
C GLY A 43 3.15 10.90 -7.10
N SER A 44 4.47 10.95 -7.19
CA SER A 44 5.18 11.33 -8.42
C SER A 44 5.30 10.15 -9.40
N VAL A 45 5.82 10.42 -10.59
CA VAL A 45 6.19 9.37 -11.56
C VAL A 45 7.18 8.35 -10.97
N GLN A 46 8.06 8.78 -10.06
CA GLN A 46 8.95 7.87 -9.33
C GLN A 46 8.18 6.88 -8.47
N VAL A 47 7.12 7.32 -7.78
CA VAL A 47 6.24 6.46 -6.97
C VAL A 47 5.56 5.41 -7.86
N ALA A 48 5.08 5.82 -9.05
CA ALA A 48 4.50 4.88 -10.01
C ALA A 48 5.50 3.78 -10.41
N GLY A 49 6.76 4.15 -10.67
CA GLY A 49 7.82 3.20 -11.00
C GLY A 49 8.11 2.20 -9.88
N ILE A 50 8.11 2.63 -8.62
CA ILE A 50 8.33 1.75 -7.46
C ILE A 50 7.14 0.80 -7.28
N ILE A 51 5.92 1.28 -7.42
CA ILE A 51 4.71 0.46 -7.33
C ILE A 51 4.66 -0.58 -8.45
N LEU A 52 5.02 -0.18 -9.69
CA LEU A 52 5.14 -1.09 -10.82
C LEU A 52 6.19 -2.18 -10.58
N ASP A 53 7.39 -1.80 -10.12
CA ASP A 53 8.47 -2.73 -9.77
C ASP A 53 8.01 -3.73 -8.71
N ALA A 54 7.33 -3.25 -7.67
CA ALA A 54 6.82 -4.11 -6.62
C ALA A 54 5.71 -5.07 -7.06
N ALA A 55 4.79 -4.59 -7.89
CA ALA A 55 3.74 -5.43 -8.46
C ALA A 55 4.32 -6.47 -9.43
N HIS A 56 5.26 -6.10 -10.30
CA HIS A 56 5.88 -7.04 -11.24
C HIS A 56 6.65 -8.14 -10.50
N ASN A 57 7.50 -7.77 -9.54
CA ASN A 57 8.39 -8.71 -8.86
C ASN A 57 7.76 -9.40 -7.64
N ASN A 58 6.54 -9.02 -7.27
CA ASN A 58 5.84 -9.56 -6.10
C ASN A 58 6.65 -9.43 -4.80
N HIS A 59 7.34 -8.31 -4.62
CA HIS A 59 8.15 -8.05 -3.42
C HIS A 59 7.54 -6.96 -2.55
N ALA A 60 7.98 -6.92 -1.29
CA ALA A 60 7.59 -5.85 -0.38
C ALA A 60 8.43 -4.60 -0.62
N ALA A 61 7.81 -3.43 -0.47
CA ALA A 61 8.51 -2.16 -0.56
C ALA A 61 7.90 -1.14 0.40
N VAL A 62 8.76 -0.32 0.98
CA VAL A 62 8.37 0.86 1.75
C VAL A 62 8.66 2.09 0.93
N VAL A 63 7.64 2.90 0.71
CA VAL A 63 7.77 4.19 0.05
C VAL A 63 7.44 5.25 1.08
N ALA A 64 8.46 6.02 1.48
CA ALA A 64 8.34 7.07 2.46
C ALA A 64 8.44 8.44 1.77
N GLY A 65 7.40 9.26 1.92
CA GLY A 65 7.44 10.67 1.55
C GLY A 65 7.41 11.58 2.77
N PRO A 66 7.37 12.90 2.57
CA PRO A 66 7.49 13.87 3.66
C PRO A 66 6.40 13.75 4.74
N ASN A 67 5.17 13.41 4.34
CA ASN A 67 3.99 13.40 5.21
C ASN A 67 3.24 12.07 5.23
N ALA A 68 3.70 11.06 4.48
CA ALA A 68 3.02 9.79 4.36
C ALA A 68 4.02 8.67 4.11
N GLN A 69 3.66 7.46 4.51
CA GLN A 69 4.38 6.23 4.20
C GLN A 69 3.38 5.20 3.70
N ILE A 70 3.74 4.50 2.64
CA ILE A 70 3.03 3.29 2.19
C ILE A 70 3.97 2.09 2.28
N VAL A 71 3.39 0.94 2.60
CA VAL A 71 4.05 -0.35 2.66
C VAL A 71 3.31 -1.28 1.73
N LEU A 72 3.95 -1.64 0.62
CA LEU A 72 3.44 -2.64 -0.31
C LEU A 72 3.78 -4.02 0.25
N VAL A 73 2.77 -4.85 0.51
CA VAL A 73 2.94 -6.18 1.12
C VAL A 73 2.37 -7.24 0.18
N PRO A 74 3.18 -8.15 -0.39
CA PRO A 74 2.67 -9.29 -1.14
C PRO A 74 1.72 -10.15 -0.30
N THR A 75 0.50 -10.36 -0.80
CA THR A 75 -0.50 -11.21 -0.15
C THR A 75 -1.04 -12.25 -1.13
N LYS A 76 -1.60 -13.33 -0.59
CA LYS A 76 -2.30 -14.35 -1.41
C LYS A 76 -3.79 -14.04 -1.57
N THR A 77 -4.32 -13.17 -0.71
CA THR A 77 -5.74 -12.82 -0.59
C THR A 77 -5.95 -11.33 -0.82
N ASP A 78 -7.18 -10.97 -1.17
CA ASP A 78 -7.58 -9.59 -1.38
C ASP A 78 -7.96 -8.92 -0.05
N ASP A 79 -6.94 -8.75 0.79
CA ASP A 79 -7.06 -8.14 2.11
C ASP A 79 -7.40 -6.64 1.99
N LEU A 80 -7.88 -6.06 3.09
CA LEU A 80 -8.13 -4.61 3.14
C LEU A 80 -6.82 -3.84 3.30
N PRO A 81 -6.67 -2.68 2.64
CA PRO A 81 -5.69 -1.68 3.05
C PRO A 81 -5.90 -1.28 4.51
N VAL A 82 -4.82 -1.15 5.28
CA VAL A 82 -4.90 -0.80 6.71
C VAL A 82 -3.91 0.31 7.04
N HIS A 83 -4.33 1.29 7.83
CA HIS A 83 -3.42 2.29 8.38
C HIS A 83 -2.84 1.81 9.72
N ASP A 84 -1.53 1.58 9.77
CA ASP A 84 -0.78 1.34 11.00
C ASP A 84 -0.15 2.66 11.51
N PRO A 85 -0.38 3.05 12.77
CA PRO A 85 0.15 4.31 13.30
C PRO A 85 1.68 4.45 13.27
N ASN A 86 2.44 3.35 13.20
CA ASN A 86 3.90 3.37 13.21
C ASN A 86 4.50 3.25 11.80
N ASN A 87 3.79 2.60 10.88
CA ASN A 87 4.29 2.24 9.56
C ASN A 87 3.54 2.91 8.40
N GLY A 88 2.49 3.70 8.67
CA GLY A 88 1.66 4.31 7.64
C GLY A 88 0.68 3.31 7.03
N TRP A 89 0.39 3.45 5.73
CA TRP A 89 -0.60 2.63 5.05
C TRP A 89 -0.01 1.32 4.52
N LEU A 90 -0.56 0.20 4.96
CA LEU A 90 -0.24 -1.13 4.46
C LEU A 90 -1.20 -1.46 3.32
N LEU A 91 -0.62 -1.71 2.15
CA LEU A 91 -1.32 -1.97 0.91
C LEU A 91 -1.06 -3.42 0.48
N PRO A 92 -2.09 -4.29 0.52
CA PRO A 92 -1.94 -5.67 0.12
C PRO A 92 -1.79 -5.77 -1.40
N LEU A 93 -0.62 -6.18 -1.87
CA LEU A 93 -0.35 -6.54 -3.26
C LEU A 93 -0.99 -7.91 -3.58
N SER A 94 -2.33 -7.95 -3.55
CA SER A 94 -3.12 -9.11 -3.94
C SER A 94 -2.92 -9.42 -5.43
N PRO A 95 -3.19 -10.66 -5.89
CA PRO A 95 -3.12 -10.99 -7.32
C PRO A 95 -3.95 -10.05 -8.20
N ALA A 96 -5.13 -9.63 -7.74
CA ALA A 96 -6.00 -8.70 -8.45
C ALA A 96 -5.38 -7.31 -8.57
N LEU A 97 -4.88 -6.76 -7.46
CA LEU A 97 -4.24 -5.45 -7.44
C LEU A 97 -2.96 -5.45 -8.30
N ARG A 98 -2.13 -6.48 -8.19
CA ARG A 98 -0.91 -6.62 -9.02
C ARG A 98 -1.25 -6.66 -10.50
N SER A 99 -2.27 -7.43 -10.88
CA SER A 99 -2.75 -7.48 -12.27
C SER A 99 -3.21 -6.10 -12.74
N ALA A 100 -4.01 -5.38 -11.94
CA ALA A 100 -4.47 -4.04 -12.28
C ALA A 100 -3.31 -3.04 -12.44
N ILE A 101 -2.34 -3.07 -11.53
CA ILE A 101 -1.13 -2.23 -11.58
C ILE A 101 -0.37 -2.51 -12.88
N THR A 102 0.02 -3.76 -13.11
CA THR A 102 0.88 -4.14 -14.27
C THR A 102 0.22 -3.89 -15.62
N GLN A 103 -1.12 -3.94 -15.70
CA GLN A 103 -1.85 -3.70 -16.95
C GLN A 103 -2.18 -2.24 -17.21
N ARG A 104 -2.35 -1.42 -16.17
CA ARG A 104 -2.97 -0.09 -16.30
C ARG A 104 -2.09 1.06 -15.82
N LEU A 105 -1.26 0.83 -14.81
CA LEU A 105 -0.39 1.89 -14.29
C LEU A 105 0.77 2.13 -15.28
N MET A 106 0.95 3.40 -15.65
CA MET A 106 2.09 3.84 -16.44
C MET A 106 2.87 4.88 -15.64
N PRO A 107 4.21 4.96 -15.77
CA PRO A 107 5.01 5.99 -15.11
C PRO A 107 4.87 7.34 -15.83
N LYS A 108 3.64 7.89 -15.85
CA LYS A 108 3.26 9.18 -16.42
C LYS A 108 2.08 9.73 -15.61
N PRO A 109 1.77 11.04 -15.70
CA PRO A 109 0.62 11.60 -15.01
C PRO A 109 -0.68 10.87 -15.40
N CYS A 110 -1.42 10.41 -14.39
CA CYS A 110 -2.67 9.67 -14.57
C CYS A 110 -3.47 9.59 -13.27
N GLU A 111 -4.77 9.37 -13.40
CA GLU A 111 -5.67 9.03 -12.29
C GLU A 111 -6.32 7.69 -12.64
N LEU A 112 -6.17 6.71 -11.74
CA LEU A 112 -6.64 5.36 -11.98
C LEU A 112 -7.26 4.79 -10.71
N GLU A 113 -8.48 4.29 -10.83
CA GLU A 113 -9.03 3.35 -9.87
C GLU A 113 -8.53 1.94 -10.22
N LEU A 114 -7.63 1.38 -9.41
CA LEU A 114 -7.04 0.06 -9.67
C LEU A 114 -7.97 -1.07 -9.22
N THR A 115 -8.63 -0.86 -8.09
CA THR A 115 -9.67 -1.72 -7.50
C THR A 115 -10.67 -0.83 -6.77
N GLU A 116 -11.81 -1.38 -6.35
CA GLU A 116 -12.83 -0.69 -5.52
C GLU A 116 -12.25 -0.10 -4.21
N ARG A 117 -11.07 -0.56 -3.77
CA ARG A 117 -10.43 -0.18 -2.51
C ARG A 117 -9.16 0.66 -2.70
N ILE A 118 -8.62 0.72 -3.91
CA ILE A 118 -7.35 1.40 -4.17
C ILE A 118 -7.43 2.23 -5.44
N GLY A 119 -7.26 3.54 -5.26
CA GLY A 119 -7.03 4.52 -6.31
C GLY A 119 -5.57 5.01 -6.30
N ILE A 120 -5.09 5.47 -7.45
CA ILE A 120 -3.77 6.09 -7.59
C ILE A 120 -3.85 7.34 -8.45
N ILE A 121 -3.18 8.40 -8.00
CA ILE A 121 -3.02 9.67 -8.69
C ILE A 121 -1.52 9.91 -8.85
N ILE A 122 -1.06 9.96 -10.09
CA ILE A 122 0.32 10.28 -10.45
C ILE A 122 0.36 11.71 -11.00
N ALA A 123 1.10 12.59 -10.34
CA ALA A 123 1.20 14.01 -10.68
C ALA A 123 2.57 14.61 -10.32
#